data_AF-A0A4S2H746-F1
#
_entry.id   AF-A0A4S2H746-F1
#
_cell.length_a   1.000
_cell.length_b   1.000
_cell.length_c   1.000
_cell.angle_alpha   90.00
_cell.angle_beta   90.00
_cell.angle_gamma   90.00
#
_symmetry.space_group_name_H-M   'P 1'
#
loop_
_entity.id
_entity.type
_entity.pdbx_description
1 polymer ?
#
loop_
_entity_poly.entity_id
_entity_poly.type
_entity_poly.pdbx_seq_one_letter_code
_entity_poly.pdbx_strand_id
1 'polypeptide(L)'
;MTLKNILIDRETDAACIYLKNRWVICLIYFQSHCMIDRYGCYSIFHYRIRTGKIFIYGGYHMKLINCSTAAQFSNLEHLYIESFPKAERKPFSLMVQKSREGVMELLAIEEESGTFLGLAITILYKDLVLLDYFAISPTMRGQNIGTHALRLLQERYVGKRFVLEIEDTEEEAPNREERIRRKAFYLRNNMTVMPYYVKLFGVKMQVLTNGPELSFEEYHAIYQKSFSEKISSDITLFG
;
A
#
# COMPACT_ATOMS: atom_id res chain seq x y z
N MET A 1 8.17 -19.81 -22.77
CA MET A 1 9.63 -19.94 -22.58
C MET A 1 9.90 -21.30 -21.93
N THR A 2 10.63 -22.20 -22.60
CA THR A 2 10.84 -23.57 -22.10
C THR A 2 12.01 -23.56 -21.11
N LEU A 3 11.72 -23.83 -19.84
CA LEU A 3 12.73 -23.93 -18.79
C LEU A 3 13.51 -25.24 -18.93
N LYS A 4 14.84 -25.16 -18.92
CA LYS A 4 15.72 -26.32 -18.76
C LYS A 4 16.29 -26.29 -17.35
N ASN A 5 16.07 -27.39 -16.62
CA ASN A 5 16.63 -27.72 -15.31
C ASN A 5 16.11 -26.90 -14.13
N ILE A 6 15.29 -27.55 -13.30
CA ILE A 6 14.90 -27.10 -11.96
C ILE A 6 15.72 -27.92 -10.97
N LEU A 7 16.47 -27.25 -10.09
CA LEU A 7 17.12 -27.89 -8.95
C LEU A 7 16.27 -27.60 -7.72
N ILE A 8 15.77 -28.66 -7.09
CA ILE A 8 14.98 -28.60 -5.86
C ILE A 8 15.91 -29.05 -4.75
N ASP A 9 16.24 -28.14 -3.83
CA ASP A 9 16.87 -28.50 -2.58
C ASP A 9 15.78 -28.93 -1.60
N ARG A 10 15.81 -30.20 -1.21
CA ARG A 10 14.81 -30.81 -0.32
C ARG A 10 15.11 -30.57 1.16
N GLU A 11 16.27 -30.04 1.51
CA GLU A 11 16.59 -29.68 2.90
C GLU A 11 16.15 -28.27 3.26
N THR A 12 16.13 -27.35 2.29
CA THR A 12 15.80 -25.92 2.50
C THR A 12 14.48 -25.48 1.89
N ASP A 13 13.74 -26.39 1.24
CA ASP A 13 12.52 -26.10 0.45
C ASP A 13 12.70 -24.96 -0.58
N ALA A 14 13.94 -24.79 -1.08
CA ALA A 14 14.28 -23.80 -2.09
C ALA A 14 14.30 -24.40 -3.50
N ALA A 15 13.83 -23.64 -4.50
CA ALA A 15 13.86 -24.06 -5.91
C ALA A 15 14.58 -23.02 -6.78
N CYS A 16 15.78 -23.34 -7.24
CA CYS A 16 16.52 -22.49 -8.18
C CYS A 16 16.08 -22.78 -9.62
N ILE A 17 15.73 -21.72 -10.36
CA ILE A 17 15.32 -21.82 -11.76
C ILE A 17 16.40 -21.20 -12.64
N TYR A 18 16.98 -22.01 -13.54
CA TYR A 18 17.99 -21.53 -14.46
C TYR A 18 17.36 -20.82 -15.67
N LEU A 19 17.59 -19.52 -15.79
CA LEU A 19 17.17 -18.73 -16.94
C LEU A 19 18.37 -18.26 -17.75
N LYS A 20 18.55 -18.84 -18.94
CA LYS A 20 19.46 -18.39 -20.02
C LYS A 20 20.73 -17.67 -19.51
N ASN A 21 21.64 -18.43 -18.91
CA ASN A 21 22.99 -18.00 -18.51
C ASN A 21 23.08 -17.01 -17.33
N ARG A 22 22.04 -16.89 -16.50
CA ARG A 22 22.14 -16.28 -15.16
C ARG A 22 21.45 -17.17 -14.12
N TRP A 23 22.07 -17.28 -12.94
CA TRP A 23 21.42 -17.85 -11.77
C TRP A 23 20.34 -16.86 -11.31
N VAL A 24 19.07 -17.26 -11.43
CA VAL A 24 17.96 -16.56 -10.78
C VAL A 24 17.56 -17.42 -9.59
N ILE A 25 17.87 -16.93 -8.39
CA ILE A 25 17.43 -17.58 -7.16
C ILE A 25 15.94 -17.25 -7.00
N CYS A 26 15.08 -18.24 -7.20
CA CYS A 26 13.68 -18.17 -6.78
C CYS A 26 13.61 -18.76 -5.36
N LEU A 27 13.41 -17.93 -4.36
CA LEU A 27 13.12 -18.42 -3.01
C LEU A 27 11.62 -18.64 -2.89
N ILE A 28 11.24 -19.90 -2.67
CA ILE A 28 9.90 -20.29 -2.23
C ILE A 28 9.93 -20.18 -0.70
N TYR A 29 9.04 -19.41 -0.09
CA TYR A 29 8.84 -19.45 1.35
C TYR A 29 7.52 -20.14 1.67
N PHE A 30 7.59 -21.25 2.40
CA PHE A 30 6.54 -21.64 3.33
C PHE A 30 7.03 -21.33 4.75
N GLN A 31 6.28 -20.47 5.43
CA GLN A 31 6.31 -20.12 6.85
C GLN A 31 7.61 -20.30 7.65
N SER A 32 8.09 -19.17 8.18
CA SER A 32 8.96 -18.99 9.37
C SER A 32 10.42 -18.65 9.07
N HIS A 33 10.78 -17.39 9.36
CA HIS A 33 12.13 -16.79 9.43
C HIS A 33 12.84 -16.46 8.11
N CYS A 34 12.68 -15.21 7.66
CA CYS A 34 13.43 -14.64 6.54
C CYS A 34 14.76 -14.03 7.04
N MET A 35 15.90 -14.61 6.64
CA MET A 35 17.20 -13.94 6.62
C MET A 35 17.59 -13.63 5.17
N ILE A 36 17.37 -12.40 4.66
CA ILE A 36 17.92 -12.00 3.37
C ILE A 36 18.25 -10.49 3.33
N ASP A 37 19.43 -10.13 3.83
CA ASP A 37 20.14 -8.90 3.48
C ASP A 37 21.34 -9.29 2.59
N ARG A 38 21.21 -9.26 1.25
CA ARG A 38 22.38 -9.11 0.36
C ARG A 38 22.15 -8.96 -1.16
N TYR A 39 20.95 -9.18 -1.70
CA TYR A 39 20.75 -9.13 -3.16
C TYR A 39 19.49 -8.36 -3.53
N GLY A 40 19.65 -7.10 -3.98
CA GLY A 40 18.54 -6.21 -4.34
C GLY A 40 17.73 -6.66 -5.58
N CYS A 41 16.53 -6.07 -5.69
CA CYS A 41 15.50 -6.22 -6.73
C CYS A 41 14.89 -7.63 -6.85
N TYR A 42 13.76 -7.85 -6.17
CA TYR A 42 13.00 -9.10 -6.24
C TYR A 42 11.88 -9.02 -7.27
N SER A 43 11.69 -10.09 -8.04
CA SER A 43 10.51 -10.29 -8.90
C SER A 43 9.62 -11.35 -8.26
N ILE A 44 8.39 -10.99 -7.91
CA ILE A 44 7.39 -11.93 -7.39
C ILE A 44 6.68 -12.57 -8.58
N PHE A 45 6.88 -13.88 -8.77
CA PHE A 45 6.14 -14.64 -9.77
C PHE A 45 5.01 -15.42 -9.09
N HIS A 46 3.77 -15.18 -9.54
CA HIS A 46 2.68 -16.09 -9.24
C HIS A 46 2.78 -17.31 -10.16
N TYR A 47 2.92 -18.48 -9.57
CA TYR A 47 2.86 -19.74 -10.30
C TYR A 47 1.74 -20.63 -9.78
N ARG A 48 1.19 -21.45 -10.67
CA ARG A 48 0.25 -22.53 -10.31
C ARG A 48 0.78 -23.83 -10.87
N ILE A 49 0.79 -24.89 -10.04
CA ILE A 49 1.12 -26.24 -10.48
C ILE A 49 -0.20 -26.94 -10.83
N ARG A 50 -0.35 -27.34 -12.09
CA ARG A 50 -1.39 -28.27 -12.55
C ARG A 50 -0.71 -29.35 -13.37
N THR A 51 -1.02 -30.62 -13.05
CA THR A 51 -0.54 -31.79 -13.81
C THR A 51 0.98 -31.80 -14.08
N GLY A 52 1.79 -31.44 -13.08
CA GLY A 52 3.26 -31.42 -13.19
C GLY A 52 3.83 -30.31 -14.08
N LYS A 53 3.01 -29.36 -14.55
CA LYS A 53 3.45 -28.17 -15.30
C LYS A 53 3.36 -26.92 -14.40
N ILE A 54 4.45 -26.16 -14.37
CA ILE A 54 4.52 -24.84 -13.73
C ILE A 54 4.08 -23.79 -14.75
N PHE A 55 3.00 -23.08 -14.44
CA PHE A 55 2.56 -21.92 -15.21
C PHE A 55 3.04 -20.65 -14.50
N ILE A 56 3.99 -19.94 -15.11
CA ILE A 56 4.44 -18.62 -14.63
C ILE A 56 3.54 -17.58 -15.31
N TYR A 57 2.72 -16.89 -14.53
CA TYR A 57 1.95 -15.75 -15.02
C TYR A 57 2.84 -14.51 -14.89
N GLY A 58 3.00 -13.75 -15.99
CA GLY A 58 3.81 -12.54 -16.00
C GLY A 58 3.37 -11.58 -14.90
N GLY A 59 4.26 -11.31 -13.95
CA GLY A 59 3.99 -10.35 -12.88
C GLY A 59 3.94 -8.94 -13.44
N TYR A 60 3.04 -8.10 -12.92
CA TYR A 60 3.13 -6.67 -13.13
C TYR A 60 4.40 -6.17 -12.44
N HIS A 61 5.40 -5.77 -13.22
CA HIS A 61 6.59 -5.09 -12.71
C HIS A 61 6.20 -3.65 -12.38
N MET A 62 5.78 -3.44 -11.13
CA MET A 62 5.37 -2.15 -10.60
C MET A 62 6.38 -1.64 -9.58
N LYS A 63 6.48 -0.32 -9.50
CA LYS A 63 7.34 0.39 -8.55
C LYS A 63 6.60 1.55 -7.91
N LEU A 64 7.03 1.89 -6.70
CA LEU A 64 6.61 3.08 -5.97
C LEU A 64 7.73 4.11 -6.10
N ILE A 65 7.41 5.28 -6.65
CA ILE A 65 8.38 6.36 -6.82
C ILE A 65 7.85 7.61 -6.12
N ASN A 66 8.67 8.22 -5.25
CA ASN A 66 8.34 9.55 -4.74
C ASN A 66 8.42 10.56 -5.88
N CYS A 67 7.37 11.35 -6.08
CA CYS A 67 7.28 12.28 -7.19
C CYS A 67 8.41 13.30 -7.14
N SER A 68 9.12 13.44 -8.26
CA SER A 68 10.24 14.38 -8.39
C SER A 68 10.16 15.24 -9.66
N THR A 69 9.36 14.84 -10.65
CA THR A 69 9.19 15.56 -11.91
C THR A 69 7.83 16.26 -11.98
N ALA A 70 7.75 17.34 -12.76
CA ALA A 70 6.49 18.06 -12.99
C ALA A 70 5.39 17.15 -13.56
N ALA A 71 5.75 16.21 -14.44
CA ALA A 71 4.81 15.25 -15.02
C ALA A 71 4.21 14.32 -13.95
N GLN A 72 5.05 13.82 -13.03
CA GLN A 72 4.57 12.97 -11.93
C GLN A 72 3.65 13.72 -10.97
N PHE A 73 4.01 14.95 -10.58
CA PHE A 73 3.13 15.78 -9.75
C PHE A 73 1.80 16.07 -10.45
N SER A 74 1.81 16.38 -11.76
CA SER A 74 0.60 16.64 -12.53
C SER A 74 -0.31 15.41 -12.61
N ASN A 75 0.24 14.22 -12.88
CA ASN A 75 -0.52 12.96 -12.90
C ASN A 75 -1.13 12.64 -11.53
N LEU A 76 -0.34 12.81 -10.46
CA LEU A 76 -0.77 12.55 -9.10
C LEU A 76 -1.87 13.52 -8.67
N GLU A 77 -1.72 14.83 -8.93
CA GLU A 77 -2.74 15.84 -8.64
C GLU A 77 -4.04 15.59 -9.41
N HIS A 78 -3.94 15.25 -10.70
CA HIS A 78 -5.12 14.93 -11.51
C HIS A 78 -5.90 13.75 -10.94
N LEU A 79 -5.23 12.62 -10.68
CA LEU A 79 -5.90 11.44 -10.12
C LEU A 79 -6.42 11.69 -8.70
N TYR A 80 -5.72 12.48 -7.89
CA TYR A 80 -6.18 12.91 -6.57
C TYR A 80 -7.48 13.72 -6.65
N ILE A 81 -7.55 14.70 -7.55
CA ILE A 81 -8.74 15.51 -7.79
C ILE A 81 -9.88 14.67 -8.37
N GLU A 82 -9.60 13.66 -9.18
CA GLU A 82 -10.64 12.78 -9.73
C GLU A 82 -11.19 11.79 -8.70
N SER A 83 -10.31 11.23 -7.85
CA SER A 83 -10.64 10.08 -6.99
C SER A 83 -11.33 10.43 -5.68
N PHE A 84 -11.07 11.62 -5.13
CA PHE A 84 -11.59 12.03 -3.83
C PHE A 84 -12.51 13.24 -4.01
N PRO A 85 -13.68 13.37 -3.38
CA PRO A 85 -14.53 14.56 -3.48
C PRO A 85 -13.89 15.79 -2.80
N LYS A 86 -14.29 17.00 -3.20
CA LYS A 86 -13.71 18.26 -2.67
C LYS A 86 -13.71 18.35 -1.14
N ALA A 87 -14.72 17.81 -0.48
CA ALA A 87 -14.85 17.82 0.98
C ALA A 87 -13.78 16.96 1.70
N GLU A 88 -13.19 15.99 1.02
CA GLU A 88 -12.17 15.08 1.56
C GLU A 88 -10.74 15.52 1.22
N ARG A 89 -10.58 16.59 0.43
CA ARG A 89 -9.29 17.02 -0.10
C ARG A 89 -8.59 18.04 0.79
N LYS A 90 -7.37 17.72 1.21
CA LYS A 90 -6.37 18.73 1.59
C LYS A 90 -5.90 19.51 0.36
N PRO A 91 -5.50 20.79 0.49
CA PRO A 91 -4.85 21.51 -0.60
C PRO A 91 -3.64 20.73 -1.12
N PHE A 92 -3.55 20.51 -2.43
CA PHE A 92 -2.44 19.73 -3.00
C PHE A 92 -1.08 20.38 -2.73
N SER A 93 -1.01 21.71 -2.79
CA SER A 93 0.18 22.49 -2.45
C SER A 93 0.67 22.27 -1.00
N LEU A 94 -0.24 22.07 -0.05
CA LEU A 94 0.12 21.73 1.33
C LEU A 94 0.79 20.36 1.38
N MET A 95 0.28 19.35 0.68
CA MET A 95 0.88 18.03 0.62
C MET A 95 2.27 18.06 -0.04
N VAL A 96 2.44 18.83 -1.11
CA VAL A 96 3.75 19.05 -1.74
C VAL A 96 4.73 19.74 -0.77
N GLN A 97 4.28 20.73 -0.01
CA GLN A 97 5.08 21.36 1.04
C GLN A 97 5.49 20.34 2.10
N LYS A 98 4.55 19.56 2.64
CA LYS A 98 4.81 18.54 3.65
C LYS A 98 5.72 17.41 3.16
N SER A 99 5.69 17.12 1.86
CA SER A 99 6.65 16.24 1.21
C SER A 99 8.08 16.76 1.32
N ARG A 100 8.28 18.05 1.03
CA ARG A 100 9.60 18.71 1.14
C ARG A 100 10.10 18.80 2.58
N GLU A 101 9.19 18.85 3.55
CA GLU A 101 9.51 18.81 4.98
C GLU A 101 9.83 17.38 5.48
N GLY A 102 9.68 16.35 4.64
CA GLY A 102 9.88 14.94 5.01
C GLY A 102 8.76 14.35 5.86
N VAL A 103 7.64 15.06 5.99
CA VAL A 103 6.46 14.66 6.77
C VAL A 103 5.53 13.77 5.95
N MET A 104 5.49 13.95 4.63
CA MET A 104 4.66 13.16 3.73
C MET A 104 5.49 12.53 2.60
N GLU A 105 5.02 11.42 2.05
CA GLU A 105 5.50 10.93 0.75
C GLU A 105 4.37 10.98 -0.26
N LEU A 106 4.65 11.52 -1.46
CA LEU A 106 3.72 11.60 -2.58
C LEU A 106 4.19 10.58 -3.61
N LEU A 107 3.65 9.37 -3.54
CA LEU A 107 4.14 8.23 -4.32
C LEU A 107 3.30 8.04 -5.58
N ALA A 108 3.96 8.05 -6.73
CA ALA A 108 3.43 7.51 -7.96
C ALA A 108 3.59 5.98 -7.96
N ILE A 109 2.51 5.28 -8.32
CA ILE A 109 2.53 3.85 -8.62
C ILE A 109 2.72 3.77 -10.13
N GLU A 110 3.83 3.21 -10.59
CA GLU A 110 4.18 3.14 -12.00
C GLU A 110 4.52 1.71 -12.42
N GLU A 111 4.28 1.37 -13.68
CA GLU A 111 4.95 0.24 -14.31
C GLU A 111 6.44 0.53 -14.50
N GLU A 112 7.25 -0.51 -14.69
CA GLU A 112 8.66 -0.37 -15.06
C GLU A 112 8.85 0.47 -16.34
N SER A 113 7.88 0.40 -17.26
CA SER A 113 7.79 1.18 -18.51
C SER A 113 7.61 2.69 -18.28
N GLY A 114 7.24 3.12 -17.06
CA GLY A 114 6.92 4.50 -16.72
C GLY A 114 5.43 4.85 -16.85
N THR A 115 4.57 3.89 -17.20
CA THR A 115 3.13 4.09 -17.21
C THR A 115 2.61 4.35 -15.79
N PHE A 116 1.90 5.46 -15.60
CA PHE A 116 1.27 5.81 -14.33
C PHE A 116 0.02 4.95 -14.07
N LEU A 117 0.00 4.26 -12.94
CA LEU A 117 -1.06 3.32 -12.55
C LEU A 117 -1.93 3.85 -11.41
N GLY A 118 -1.40 4.75 -10.58
CA GLY A 118 -2.10 5.20 -9.39
C GLY A 118 -1.24 6.04 -8.47
N LEU A 119 -1.81 6.39 -7.32
CA LEU A 119 -1.15 7.16 -6.28
C LEU A 119 -1.26 6.49 -4.92
N ALA A 120 -0.26 6.78 -4.08
CA ALA A 120 -0.34 6.62 -2.64
C ALA A 120 0.28 7.85 -1.97
N ILE A 121 -0.43 8.46 -1.04
CA ILE A 121 0.06 9.58 -0.25
C ILE A 121 0.12 9.10 1.20
N THR A 122 1.28 9.25 1.82
CA THR A 122 1.50 8.79 3.19
C THR A 122 1.99 9.91 4.09
N ILE A 123 1.69 9.81 5.38
CA ILE A 123 2.22 10.68 6.44
C ILE A 123 3.14 9.84 7.33
N LEU A 124 4.34 10.35 7.60
CA LEU A 124 5.38 9.68 8.37
C LEU A 124 5.48 10.29 9.77
N TYR A 125 5.36 9.45 10.80
CA TYR A 125 5.57 9.89 12.18
C TYR A 125 6.17 8.76 13.02
N LYS A 126 7.45 8.90 13.41
CA LYS A 126 8.21 7.85 14.13
C LYS A 126 8.14 6.51 13.38
N ASP A 127 7.62 5.48 14.05
CA ASP A 127 7.38 4.13 13.54
C ASP A 127 6.00 3.97 12.87
N LEU A 128 5.18 5.02 12.81
CA LEU A 128 3.88 5.02 12.15
C LEU A 128 3.99 5.54 10.72
N VAL A 129 3.23 4.91 9.83
CA VAL A 129 2.98 5.38 8.46
C VAL A 129 1.49 5.36 8.20
N LEU A 130 0.89 6.53 8.04
CA LEU A 130 -0.52 6.65 7.71
C LEU A 130 -0.70 6.75 6.19
N LEU A 131 -1.46 5.84 5.59
CA LEU A 131 -1.90 5.92 4.19
C LEU A 131 -3.12 6.84 4.08
N ASP A 132 -2.84 8.14 3.91
CA ASP A 132 -3.83 9.21 3.89
C ASP A 132 -4.67 9.21 2.61
N TYR A 133 -4.06 8.89 1.45
CA TYR A 133 -4.78 8.72 0.18
C TYR A 133 -4.24 7.55 -0.63
N PHE A 134 -5.13 6.74 -1.20
CA PHE A 134 -4.78 5.61 -2.07
C PHE A 134 -5.79 5.44 -3.20
N ALA A 135 -5.32 5.51 -4.44
CA ALA A 135 -6.19 5.35 -5.61
C ALA A 135 -5.45 4.70 -6.78
N ILE A 136 -6.13 3.78 -7.46
CA ILE A 136 -5.70 3.22 -8.74
C ILE A 136 -6.47 3.90 -9.85
N SER A 137 -5.75 4.30 -10.91
CA SER A 137 -6.32 4.88 -12.12
C SER A 137 -7.52 4.06 -12.61
N PRO A 138 -8.67 4.69 -12.90
CA PRO A 138 -9.87 3.98 -13.34
C PRO A 138 -9.65 3.07 -14.54
N THR A 139 -8.78 3.48 -15.49
CA THR A 139 -8.46 2.73 -16.71
C THR A 139 -7.68 1.44 -16.45
N MET A 140 -7.12 1.27 -15.24
CA MET A 140 -6.25 0.16 -14.86
C MET A 140 -6.88 -0.75 -13.79
N ARG A 141 -8.16 -0.56 -13.44
CA ARG A 141 -8.85 -1.38 -12.43
C ARG A 141 -9.11 -2.81 -12.94
N GLY A 142 -9.34 -3.74 -12.01
CA GLY A 142 -9.68 -5.14 -12.32
C GLY A 142 -8.49 -6.08 -12.56
N GLN A 143 -7.25 -5.60 -12.41
CA GLN A 143 -6.03 -6.36 -12.70
C GLN A 143 -5.19 -6.66 -11.44
N ASN A 144 -5.80 -6.64 -10.25
CA ASN A 144 -5.13 -6.80 -8.94
C ASN A 144 -4.02 -5.76 -8.64
N ILE A 145 -3.95 -4.65 -9.41
CA ILE A 145 -2.97 -3.58 -9.21
C ILE A 145 -3.03 -3.03 -7.78
N GLY A 146 -4.23 -2.78 -7.25
CA GLY A 146 -4.40 -2.28 -5.88
C GLY A 146 -3.81 -3.22 -4.82
N THR A 147 -4.03 -4.53 -4.95
CA THR A 147 -3.46 -5.56 -4.05
C THR A 147 -1.94 -5.54 -4.11
N HIS A 148 -1.36 -5.52 -5.31
CA HIS A 148 0.09 -5.50 -5.47
C HIS A 148 0.71 -4.17 -4.98
N ALA A 149 0.07 -3.03 -5.27
CA ALA A 149 0.53 -1.73 -4.81
C ALA A 149 0.49 -1.62 -3.28
N LEU A 150 -0.58 -2.11 -2.63
CA LEU A 150 -0.67 -2.14 -1.18
C LEU A 150 0.41 -3.05 -0.56
N ARG A 151 0.70 -4.20 -1.18
CA ARG A 151 1.81 -5.06 -0.76
C ARG A 151 3.16 -4.34 -0.89
N LEU A 152 3.42 -3.66 -2.01
CA LEU A 152 4.64 -2.86 -2.19
C LEU A 152 4.76 -1.74 -1.15
N LEU A 153 3.63 -1.12 -0.76
CA LEU A 153 3.61 -0.12 0.31
C LEU A 153 4.01 -0.76 1.65
N GLN A 154 3.42 -1.90 2.00
CA GLN A 154 3.77 -2.62 3.23
C GLN A 154 5.24 -3.09 3.23
N GLU A 155 5.76 -3.54 2.08
CA GLU A 155 7.18 -3.92 1.90
C GLU A 155 8.13 -2.71 2.02
N ARG A 156 7.73 -1.55 1.47
CA ARG A 156 8.48 -0.28 1.60
C ARG A 156 8.66 0.14 3.06
N TYR A 157 7.64 -0.12 3.89
CA TYR A 157 7.61 0.31 5.29
C TYR A 157 7.81 -0.86 6.27
N VAL A 158 8.55 -1.90 5.87
CA VAL A 158 8.95 -2.98 6.78
C VAL A 158 9.63 -2.41 8.02
N GLY A 159 9.22 -2.89 9.20
CA GLY A 159 9.68 -2.39 10.49
C GLY A 159 8.88 -1.19 11.03
N LYS A 160 7.86 -0.72 10.30
CA LYS A 160 6.91 0.32 10.74
C LYS A 160 5.49 -0.25 10.85
N ARG A 161 4.64 0.41 11.66
CA ARG A 161 3.20 0.15 11.71
C ARG A 161 2.51 0.95 10.61
N PHE A 162 1.98 0.26 9.61
CA PHE A 162 1.23 0.87 8.52
C PHE A 162 -0.24 1.01 8.95
N VAL A 163 -0.81 2.20 8.80
CA VAL A 163 -2.12 2.58 9.33
C VAL A 163 -2.96 3.21 8.22
N LEU A 164 -4.28 3.07 8.26
CA LEU A 164 -5.21 3.79 7.40
C LEU A 164 -6.59 3.90 8.04
N GLU A 165 -7.42 4.80 7.52
CA GLU A 165 -8.83 4.90 7.86
C GLU A 165 -9.74 4.40 6.74
N ILE A 166 -10.86 3.82 7.13
CA ILE A 166 -12.02 3.60 6.24
C ILE A 166 -13.28 4.09 6.92
N GLU A 167 -14.24 4.55 6.14
CA GLU A 167 -15.58 4.89 6.63
C GLU A 167 -16.20 3.68 7.34
N ASP A 168 -16.93 3.92 8.44
CA ASP A 168 -17.63 2.86 9.15
C ASP A 168 -18.67 2.17 8.25
N THR A 169 -18.72 0.84 8.33
CA THR A 169 -19.63 -0.01 7.54
C THR A 169 -21.01 -0.15 8.15
N GLU A 170 -21.16 0.23 9.42
CA GLU A 170 -22.40 0.09 10.18
C GLU A 170 -23.34 1.30 10.05
N GLU A 171 -22.83 2.44 9.58
CA GLU A 171 -23.66 3.61 9.29
C GLU A 171 -24.44 3.43 7.98
N GLU A 172 -25.72 3.81 7.99
CA GLU A 172 -26.52 3.90 6.77
C GLU A 172 -26.04 5.07 5.91
N ALA A 173 -25.54 4.75 4.71
CA ALA A 173 -25.01 5.73 3.77
C ALA A 173 -25.24 5.25 2.32
N PRO A 174 -25.43 6.16 1.34
CA PRO A 174 -25.61 5.79 -0.06
C PRO A 174 -24.47 4.94 -0.64
N ASN A 175 -23.26 5.06 -0.10
CA ASN A 175 -22.06 4.33 -0.51
C ASN A 175 -21.74 3.11 0.38
N ARG A 176 -22.67 2.64 1.22
CA ARG A 176 -22.41 1.57 2.20
C ARG A 176 -21.81 0.30 1.59
N GLU A 177 -22.30 -0.14 0.43
CA GLU A 177 -21.72 -1.30 -0.26
C GLU A 177 -20.25 -1.08 -0.67
N GLU A 178 -19.89 0.15 -1.05
CA GLU A 178 -18.52 0.50 -1.37
C GLU A 178 -17.63 0.45 -0.13
N ARG A 179 -18.12 0.94 1.02
CA ARG A 179 -17.43 0.85 2.31
C ARG A 179 -17.15 -0.60 2.68
N ILE A 180 -18.14 -1.49 2.53
CA ILE A 180 -17.99 -2.94 2.77
C ILE A 180 -16.93 -3.55 1.85
N ARG A 181 -16.95 -3.23 0.55
CA ARG A 181 -15.94 -3.71 -0.41
C ARG A 181 -14.53 -3.21 -0.07
N ARG A 182 -14.41 -1.95 0.38
CA ARG A 182 -13.15 -1.33 0.79
C ARG A 182 -12.58 -1.97 2.06
N LYS A 183 -13.42 -2.20 3.07
CA LYS A 183 -13.05 -2.98 4.26
C LYS A 183 -12.55 -4.37 3.89
N ALA A 184 -13.32 -5.10 3.09
CA ALA A 184 -12.94 -6.43 2.62
C ALA A 184 -11.64 -6.43 1.78
N PHE A 185 -11.29 -5.31 1.13
CA PHE A 185 -10.02 -5.14 0.43
C PHE A 185 -8.83 -5.03 1.38
N TYR A 186 -8.93 -4.24 2.44
CA TYR A 186 -7.83 -4.12 3.38
C TYR A 186 -7.67 -5.37 4.25
N LEU A 187 -8.77 -6.00 4.68
CA LEU A 187 -8.72 -7.23 5.47
C LEU A 187 -8.04 -8.40 4.72
N ARG A 188 -8.36 -8.59 3.43
CA ARG A 188 -7.70 -9.63 2.61
C ARG A 188 -6.23 -9.31 2.27
N ASN A 189 -5.78 -8.09 2.56
CA ASN A 189 -4.39 -7.63 2.41
C ASN A 189 -3.71 -7.45 3.79
N ASN A 190 -4.04 -8.32 4.74
CA ASN A 190 -3.38 -8.45 6.05
C ASN A 190 -3.46 -7.20 6.93
N MET A 191 -4.52 -6.40 6.76
CA MET A 191 -4.85 -5.33 7.72
C MET A 191 -5.84 -5.85 8.75
N THR A 192 -5.75 -5.33 9.97
CA THR A 192 -6.63 -5.64 11.10
C THR A 192 -7.33 -4.37 11.57
N VAL A 193 -8.56 -4.49 12.07
CA VAL A 193 -9.35 -3.35 12.56
C VAL A 193 -8.97 -3.09 14.02
N MET A 194 -8.77 -1.83 14.37
CA MET A 194 -8.52 -1.41 15.75
C MET A 194 -9.81 -1.45 16.60
N PRO A 195 -9.70 -1.68 17.92
CA PRO A 195 -10.87 -1.83 18.81
C PRO A 195 -11.52 -0.48 19.18
N TYR A 196 -11.36 0.55 18.35
CA TYR A 196 -11.95 1.86 18.56
C TYR A 196 -12.31 2.52 17.22
N TYR A 197 -13.16 3.54 17.32
CA TYR A 197 -13.59 4.36 16.20
C TYR A 197 -13.05 5.78 16.39
N VAL A 198 -12.85 6.48 15.28
CA VAL A 198 -12.50 7.90 15.31
C VAL A 198 -13.52 8.71 14.55
N LYS A 199 -13.69 9.98 14.93
CA LYS A 199 -14.41 10.96 14.15
C LYS A 199 -13.37 11.80 13.42
N LEU A 200 -13.27 11.61 12.10
CA LEU A 200 -12.36 12.32 11.21
C LEU A 200 -13.17 13.36 10.44
N PHE A 201 -12.99 14.65 10.77
CA PHE A 201 -13.77 15.76 10.17
C PHE A 201 -15.29 15.53 10.20
N GLY A 202 -15.79 15.00 11.32
CA GLY A 202 -17.22 14.71 11.51
C GLY A 202 -17.70 13.36 11.01
N VAL A 203 -16.87 12.61 10.26
CA VAL A 203 -17.22 11.28 9.73
C VAL A 203 -16.70 10.19 10.66
N LYS A 204 -17.55 9.20 10.97
CA LYS A 204 -17.14 8.04 11.76
C LYS A 204 -16.29 7.08 10.91
N MET A 205 -15.09 6.78 11.38
CA MET A 205 -14.11 5.95 10.70
C MET A 205 -13.64 4.79 11.57
N GLN A 206 -13.24 3.71 10.91
CA GLN A 206 -12.47 2.60 11.48
C GLN A 206 -10.99 2.79 11.14
N VAL A 207 -10.12 2.65 12.13
CA VAL A 207 -8.67 2.62 11.94
C VAL A 207 -8.23 1.18 11.72
N LEU A 208 -7.38 0.95 10.72
CA LEU A 208 -6.80 -0.35 10.42
C LEU A 208 -5.28 -0.29 10.45
N THR A 209 -4.63 -1.39 10.85
CA THR A 209 -3.17 -1.53 10.79
C THR A 209 -2.71 -2.92 10.35
N ASN A 210 -1.50 -3.03 9.78
CA ASN A 210 -0.82 -4.30 9.54
C ASN A 210 0.16 -4.71 10.67
N GLY A 211 0.27 -3.90 11.73
CA GLY A 211 1.16 -4.13 12.85
C GLY A 211 0.42 -4.45 14.15
N PRO A 212 1.10 -4.38 15.31
CA PRO A 212 0.47 -4.42 16.62
C PRO A 212 -0.60 -3.34 16.76
N GLU A 213 -1.55 -3.55 17.68
CA GLU A 213 -2.56 -2.55 18.02
C GLU A 213 -1.90 -1.21 18.41
N LEU A 214 -2.55 -0.12 18.00
CA LEU A 214 -2.14 1.23 18.34
C LEU A 214 -3.21 1.87 19.22
N SER A 215 -2.80 2.72 20.15
CA SER A 215 -3.72 3.55 20.92
C SER A 215 -4.26 4.71 20.08
N PHE A 216 -5.37 5.30 20.50
CA PHE A 216 -5.87 6.54 19.88
C PHE A 216 -4.86 7.68 20.00
N GLU A 217 -4.12 7.77 21.10
CA GLU A 217 -3.11 8.80 21.34
C GLU A 217 -1.95 8.68 20.35
N GLU A 218 -1.49 7.46 20.07
CA GLU A 218 -0.46 7.22 19.04
C GLU A 218 -0.96 7.58 17.65
N TYR A 219 -2.18 7.17 17.30
CA TYR A 219 -2.85 7.55 16.06
C TYR A 219 -2.95 9.06 15.89
N HIS A 220 -3.48 9.74 16.91
CA HIS A 220 -3.77 11.17 16.88
C HIS A 220 -2.49 12.01 16.82
N ALA A 221 -1.41 11.52 17.43
CA ALA A 221 -0.10 12.16 17.37
C ALA A 221 0.42 12.33 15.94
N ILE A 222 0.04 11.46 14.99
CA ILE A 222 0.37 11.63 13.56
C ILE A 222 -0.12 13.00 13.08
N TYR A 223 -1.38 13.33 13.36
CA TYR A 223 -1.99 14.58 12.91
C TYR A 223 -1.50 15.78 13.70
N GLN A 224 -1.40 15.67 15.03
CA GLN A 224 -0.92 16.76 15.89
C GLN A 224 0.51 17.21 15.55
N LYS A 225 1.35 16.28 15.06
CA LYS A 225 2.74 16.57 14.72
C LYS A 225 2.96 16.89 13.24
N SER A 226 2.03 16.50 12.37
CA SER A 226 2.14 16.74 10.93
C SER A 226 1.42 18.02 10.48
N PHE A 227 0.35 18.41 11.16
CA PHE A 227 -0.53 19.51 10.76
C PHE A 227 -0.76 20.52 11.89
N SER A 228 -1.48 21.60 11.58
CA SER A 228 -1.84 22.62 12.57
C SER A 228 -2.82 22.07 13.61
N GLU A 229 -2.88 22.74 14.75
CA GLU A 229 -3.84 22.43 15.82
C GLU A 229 -5.28 22.42 15.31
N LYS A 230 -5.65 23.38 14.44
CA LYS A 230 -6.97 23.44 13.79
C LYS A 230 -7.34 22.15 13.03
N ILE A 231 -6.38 21.53 12.36
CA ILE A 231 -6.63 20.28 11.61
C ILE A 231 -6.72 19.10 12.56
N SER A 232 -5.82 19.02 13.53
CA SER A 232 -5.75 17.89 14.46
C SER A 232 -6.88 17.89 15.50
N SER A 233 -7.43 19.05 15.88
CA SER A 233 -8.55 19.16 16.82
C SER A 233 -9.86 18.59 16.28
N ASP A 234 -10.01 18.52 14.96
CA ASP A 234 -11.19 17.94 14.29
C ASP A 234 -11.15 16.41 14.22
N ILE A 235 -10.13 15.80 14.82
CA ILE A 235 -9.91 14.36 14.87
C ILE A 235 -10.03 13.91 16.32
N THR A 236 -11.08 13.18 16.62
CA THR A 236 -11.42 12.80 18.00
C THR A 236 -11.71 11.30 18.09
N LEU A 237 -11.53 10.73 19.29
CA LEU A 237 -12.03 9.40 19.57
C LEU A 237 -13.55 9.42 19.46
N PHE A 238 -14.14 8.45 18.77
CA PHE A 238 -15.59 8.34 18.66
C PHE A 238 -16.11 7.59 19.89
N GLY A 239 -16.85 8.33 20.73
CA GLY A 239 -17.45 7.86 21.98
C GLY A 239 -18.41 8.90 22.53
#